data_AF-A0A9J5X8L0-F1
#
_entry.id   AF-A0A9J5X8L0-F1
#
_cell.length_a   1.000
_cell.length_b   1.000
_cell.length_c   1.000
_cell.angle_alpha   90.00
_cell.angle_beta   90.00
_cell.angle_gamma   90.00
#
_symmetry.space_group_name_H-M   'P 1'
#
loop_
_entity.id
_entity.type
_entity.pdbx_description
1 polymer ?
#
loop_
_entity_poly.entity_id
_entity_poly.type
_entity_poly.pdbx_seq_one_letter_code
_entity_poly.pdbx_strand_id
1 'polypeptide(L)'
;MDFLSKVVEKCLNFKINNVGYLIYYNRNIKSLDTESDKLEIIRNGVQQEAEAAWRNIQVSKLEVPSMKVTFTTRRRDVCQAMEAHKTMEVGTLSKEEAWNLFRQKVSNSVDDPSLHDITKEVAKECKGLPIAIYRPSWEGALVELQRSAPRNIPGVIENVYQPLKVCYNHIESDEAKYLFLLCSFFEEDSDILPEQLLRKGIGFGIFSEIENFEHERNRMCLLLEALKDHFLLSQGSSRNSVKMPDVVRDVAIYIASECKHIFMEQKTSDGNEAEYSECRS
;
A
#
# COMPACT_ATOMS: atom_id res chain seq x y z
N MET A 1 -50.74 -57.18 16.97
CA MET A 1 -49.36 -57.58 16.57
C MET A 1 -48.66 -56.51 15.75
N ASP A 2 -49.34 -55.82 14.81
CA ASP A 2 -48.68 -54.94 13.83
C ASP A 2 -48.16 -53.57 14.37
N PHE A 3 -48.82 -53.00 15.39
CA PHE A 3 -48.41 -51.71 15.97
C PHE A 3 -47.16 -51.81 16.85
N LEU A 4 -47.06 -52.85 17.68
CA LEU A 4 -45.92 -53.07 18.58
C LEU A 4 -44.63 -53.35 17.78
N SER A 5 -44.74 -54.07 16.65
CA SER A 5 -43.59 -54.34 15.76
C SER A 5 -42.99 -53.04 15.20
N LYS A 6 -43.83 -52.15 14.67
CA LYS A 6 -43.39 -50.85 14.11
C LYS A 6 -42.79 -49.93 15.16
N VAL A 7 -43.30 -49.93 16.39
CA VAL A 7 -42.72 -49.13 17.49
C VAL A 7 -41.34 -49.66 17.88
N VAL A 8 -41.20 -50.98 18.01
CA VAL A 8 -39.92 -51.62 18.34
C VAL A 8 -38.87 -51.38 17.25
N GLU A 9 -39.25 -51.51 15.98
CA GLU A 9 -38.38 -51.24 14.84
C GLU A 9 -37.92 -49.76 14.80
N LYS A 10 -38.84 -48.81 15.04
CA LYS A 10 -38.50 -47.38 15.09
C LYS A 10 -37.58 -47.04 16.27
N CYS A 11 -37.81 -47.65 17.43
CA CYS A 11 -36.95 -47.49 18.61
C CYS A 11 -35.56 -48.13 18.41
N LEU A 12 -35.48 -49.28 17.72
CA LEU A 12 -34.22 -49.93 17.36
C LEU A 12 -33.43 -49.10 16.34
N ASN A 13 -34.07 -48.64 15.27
CA ASN A 13 -33.44 -47.78 14.26
C ASN A 13 -32.97 -46.43 14.85
N PHE A 14 -33.73 -45.84 15.78
CA PHE A 14 -33.31 -44.64 16.50
C PHE A 14 -32.05 -44.88 17.34
N LYS A 15 -31.95 -46.01 18.04
CA LYS A 15 -30.75 -46.36 18.83
C LYS A 15 -29.55 -46.70 17.94
N ILE A 16 -29.74 -47.44 16.85
CA ILE A 16 -28.67 -47.85 15.93
C ILE A 16 -28.07 -46.63 15.22
N ASN A 17 -28.91 -45.71 14.72
CA ASN A 17 -28.43 -44.49 14.07
C ASN A 17 -27.63 -43.60 15.02
N ASN A 18 -28.07 -43.44 16.28
CA ASN A 18 -27.34 -42.66 17.28
C ASN A 18 -25.97 -43.29 17.62
N VAL A 19 -25.85 -44.62 17.65
CA VAL A 19 -24.57 -45.30 17.84
C VAL A 19 -23.65 -45.10 16.62
N GLY A 20 -24.20 -45.12 15.40
CA GLY A 20 -23.46 -44.81 14.18
C GLY A 20 -22.85 -43.41 14.19
N TYR A 21 -23.64 -42.40 14.57
CA TYR A 21 -23.15 -41.02 14.73
C TYR A 21 -22.04 -40.91 15.78
N LEU A 22 -22.20 -41.54 16.95
CA LEU A 22 -21.18 -41.53 18.00
C LEU A 22 -19.87 -42.19 17.57
N ILE A 23 -19.94 -43.29 16.80
CA ILE A 23 -18.75 -43.95 16.24
C ILE A 23 -18.05 -43.04 15.22
N TYR A 24 -18.82 -42.35 14.36
CA TYR A 24 -18.29 -41.42 13.37
C TYR A 24 -17.57 -40.23 14.05
N TYR A 25 -18.20 -39.58 15.02
CA TYR A 25 -17.57 -38.48 15.76
C TYR A 25 -16.32 -38.94 16.51
N ASN A 26 -16.35 -40.09 17.18
CA ASN A 26 -15.17 -40.60 17.89
C ASN A 26 -14.00 -40.93 16.94
N ARG A 27 -14.27 -41.40 15.72
CA ARG A 27 -13.22 -41.61 14.72
C ARG A 27 -12.64 -40.29 14.22
N ASN A 28 -13.50 -39.30 13.95
CA ASN A 28 -13.05 -37.99 13.50
C ASN A 28 -12.25 -37.25 14.58
N ILE A 29 -12.68 -37.31 15.84
CA ILE A 29 -11.95 -36.72 16.98
C ILE A 29 -10.56 -37.36 17.09
N LYS A 30 -10.46 -38.68 17.07
CA LYS A 30 -9.15 -39.37 17.09
C LYS A 30 -8.26 -38.99 15.90
N SER A 31 -8.85 -38.81 14.71
CA SER A 31 -8.11 -38.37 13.53
C SER A 31 -7.61 -36.94 13.67
N LEU A 32 -8.41 -36.03 14.25
CA LEU A 32 -8.01 -34.65 14.51
C LEU A 32 -6.94 -34.55 15.58
N ASP A 33 -7.04 -35.33 16.66
CA ASP A 33 -5.98 -35.42 17.69
C ASP A 33 -4.66 -35.86 17.06
N THR A 34 -4.71 -36.87 16.16
CA THR A 34 -3.52 -37.35 15.45
C THR A 34 -2.89 -36.27 14.56
N GLU A 35 -3.69 -35.45 13.87
CA GLU A 35 -3.17 -34.35 13.06
C GLU A 35 -2.65 -33.19 13.93
N SER A 36 -3.28 -32.93 15.07
CA SER A 36 -2.80 -31.95 16.05
C SER A 36 -1.41 -32.31 16.57
N ASP A 37 -1.20 -33.59 16.93
CA ASP A 37 0.10 -34.08 17.39
C ASP A 37 1.19 -33.92 16.32
N LYS A 38 0.86 -34.18 15.04
CA LYS A 38 1.79 -33.96 13.92
C LYS A 38 2.17 -32.50 13.77
N LEU A 39 1.20 -31.59 13.85
CA LEU A 39 1.45 -30.15 13.76
C LEU A 39 2.30 -29.65 14.94
N GLU A 40 2.10 -30.20 16.14
CA GLU A 40 2.94 -29.90 17.29
C GLU A 40 4.39 -30.36 17.09
N ILE A 41 4.60 -31.55 16.53
CA ILE A 41 5.94 -32.04 16.15
C ILE A 41 6.59 -31.11 15.11
N ILE A 42 5.86 -30.71 14.06
CA ILE A 42 6.36 -29.79 13.03
C ILE A 42 6.72 -28.44 13.64
N ARG A 43 5.84 -27.86 14.48
CA ARG A 43 6.09 -26.60 15.19
C ARG A 43 7.36 -26.69 16.02
N ASN A 44 7.54 -27.77 16.77
CA ASN A 44 8.71 -27.97 17.61
C ASN A 44 9.99 -28.14 16.78
N GLY A 45 9.90 -28.82 15.63
CA GLY A 45 11.01 -28.93 14.67
C GLY A 45 11.43 -27.57 14.09
N VAL A 46 10.48 -26.78 13.61
CA VAL A 46 10.73 -25.41 13.10
C VAL A 46 11.32 -24.52 14.20
N GLN A 47 10.83 -24.63 15.43
CA GLN A 47 11.35 -23.89 16.57
C GLN A 47 12.82 -24.27 16.86
N GLN A 48 13.15 -25.56 16.85
CA GLN A 48 14.53 -26.04 17.04
C GLN A 48 15.45 -25.59 15.91
N GLU A 49 15.01 -25.61 14.65
CA GLU A 49 15.77 -25.10 13.51
C GLU A 49 16.02 -23.59 13.62
N ALA A 50 15.02 -22.82 14.02
CA ALA A 50 15.17 -21.40 14.29
C ALA A 50 16.19 -21.17 15.40
N GLU A 51 16.09 -21.87 16.54
CA GLU A 51 17.04 -21.78 17.65
C GLU A 51 18.46 -22.22 17.26
N ALA A 52 18.59 -23.22 16.38
CA ALA A 52 19.87 -23.64 15.83
C ALA A 52 20.45 -22.57 14.90
N ALA A 53 19.65 -21.94 14.05
CA ALA A 53 20.06 -20.82 13.22
C ALA A 53 20.50 -19.62 14.07
N TRP A 54 19.75 -19.28 15.12
CA TRP A 54 20.11 -18.26 16.10
C TRP A 54 21.45 -18.59 16.80
N ARG A 55 21.66 -19.84 17.23
CA ARG A 55 22.94 -20.29 17.80
C ARG A 55 24.08 -20.21 16.79
N ASN A 56 23.86 -20.59 15.54
CA ASN A 56 24.88 -20.51 14.48
C ASN A 56 25.27 -19.05 14.19
N ILE A 57 24.32 -18.11 14.23
CA ILE A 57 24.58 -16.67 14.16
C ILE A 57 25.37 -16.18 15.38
N GLN A 58 25.16 -16.78 16.57
CA GLN A 58 25.97 -16.47 17.75
C GLN A 58 27.36 -17.11 17.73
N VAL A 59 27.52 -18.28 17.12
CA VAL A 59 28.81 -19.01 17.01
C VAL A 59 29.68 -18.43 15.89
N SER A 60 29.09 -17.86 14.83
CA SER A 60 29.83 -17.06 13.83
C SER A 60 30.38 -15.73 14.38
N LYS A 61 30.19 -15.46 15.67
CA LYS A 61 30.86 -14.37 16.40
C LYS A 61 32.33 -14.67 16.72
N LEU A 62 32.87 -15.79 16.24
CA LEU A 62 34.30 -16.08 16.17
C LEU A 62 34.88 -15.54 14.85
N GLU A 63 35.60 -14.43 14.96
CA GLU A 63 36.51 -13.83 13.97
C GLU A 63 35.91 -13.35 12.63
N VAL A 64 34.65 -12.93 12.61
CA VAL A 64 34.14 -12.10 11.50
C VAL A 64 34.49 -10.64 11.82
N PRO A 65 35.14 -9.88 10.91
CA PRO A 65 35.38 -8.46 11.11
C PRO A 65 34.04 -7.80 11.43
N SER A 66 33.99 -6.99 12.49
CA SER A 66 32.78 -6.41 13.07
C SER A 66 31.75 -5.99 12.01
N MET A 67 30.74 -6.84 11.78
CA MET A 67 29.72 -6.58 10.76
C MET A 67 28.71 -5.59 11.35
N LYS A 68 28.71 -4.37 10.81
CA LYS A 68 27.79 -3.31 11.23
C LYS A 68 26.52 -3.39 10.40
N VAL A 69 25.43 -3.84 11.01
CA VAL A 69 24.10 -3.86 10.38
C VAL A 69 23.39 -2.54 10.67
N THR A 70 22.82 -1.92 9.63
CA THR A 70 21.99 -0.72 9.73
C THR A 70 20.61 -1.05 9.18
N PHE A 71 19.55 -0.66 9.89
CA PHE A 71 18.17 -0.80 9.44
C PHE A 71 17.40 0.50 9.69
N THR A 72 16.27 0.64 9.01
CA THR A 72 15.36 1.78 9.18
C THR A 72 13.97 1.26 9.54
N THR A 73 13.24 1.99 10.37
CA THR A 73 11.88 1.63 10.78
C THR A 73 11.10 2.89 11.14
N ARG A 74 9.81 2.90 10.84
CA ARG A 74 8.87 3.94 11.30
C ARG A 74 8.46 3.75 12.78
N ARG A 75 8.83 2.62 13.38
CA ARG A 75 8.35 2.12 14.67
C ARG A 75 9.49 2.02 15.69
N ARG A 76 9.43 2.84 16.74
CA ARG A 76 10.48 2.90 17.78
C ARG A 76 10.59 1.61 18.60
N ASP A 77 9.48 0.91 18.79
CA ASP A 77 9.41 -0.38 19.48
C ASP A 77 10.17 -1.49 18.73
N VAL A 78 10.20 -1.44 17.39
CA VAL A 78 11.04 -2.35 16.59
C VAL A 78 12.53 -2.13 16.88
N CYS A 79 12.98 -0.90 17.12
CA CYS A 79 14.37 -0.65 17.50
C CYS A 79 14.75 -1.32 18.83
N GLN A 80 13.82 -1.37 19.77
CA GLN A 80 14.02 -2.02 21.08
C GLN A 80 13.99 -3.54 20.93
N ALA A 81 13.03 -4.08 20.19
CA ALA A 81 12.92 -5.52 19.93
C ALA A 81 14.14 -6.08 19.19
N MET A 82 14.76 -5.28 18.32
CA MET A 82 15.97 -5.63 17.59
C MET A 82 17.27 -5.31 18.35
N GLU A 83 17.18 -4.87 19.62
CA GLU A 83 18.32 -4.52 20.49
C GLU A 83 19.33 -3.56 19.82
N ALA A 84 18.82 -2.55 19.10
CA ALA A 84 19.65 -1.64 18.33
C ALA A 84 20.66 -0.89 19.22
N HIS A 85 21.96 -1.09 18.95
CA HIS A 85 23.03 -0.49 19.75
C HIS A 85 23.07 1.05 19.68
N LYS A 86 22.76 1.61 18.50
CA LYS A 86 22.63 3.05 18.30
C LYS A 86 21.35 3.32 17.53
N THR A 87 20.48 4.14 18.11
CA THR A 87 19.29 4.66 17.44
C THR A 87 19.53 6.12 17.06
N MET A 88 19.06 6.49 15.88
CA MET A 88 19.09 7.87 15.38
C MET A 88 17.69 8.19 14.91
N GLU A 89 17.08 9.19 15.52
CA GLU A 89 15.78 9.69 15.08
C GLU A 89 15.98 10.57 13.85
N VAL A 90 15.32 10.21 12.75
CA VAL A 90 15.32 11.03 11.54
C VAL A 90 14.25 12.10 11.72
N GLY A 91 14.70 13.31 12.04
CA GLY A 91 13.84 14.49 12.16
C GLY A 91 13.41 15.05 10.80
N THR A 92 12.60 16.10 10.82
CA THR A 92 12.26 16.89 9.62
C THR A 92 13.42 17.81 9.24
N LEU A 93 13.49 18.19 7.97
CA LEU A 93 14.49 19.16 7.48
C LEU A 93 14.29 20.52 8.16
N SER A 94 15.40 21.16 8.52
CA SER A 94 15.41 22.58 8.83
C SER A 94 14.99 23.41 7.60
N LYS A 95 14.63 24.68 7.80
CA LYS A 95 14.26 25.58 6.71
C LYS A 95 15.36 25.69 5.65
N GLU A 96 16.62 25.69 6.08
CA GLU A 96 17.79 25.80 5.21
C GLU A 96 18.03 24.49 4.43
N GLU A 97 17.89 23.33 5.08
CA GLU A 97 18.00 22.03 4.42
C GLU A 97 16.85 21.79 3.42
N ALA A 98 15.62 22.18 3.78
CA ALA A 98 14.47 22.15 2.89
C ALA A 98 14.69 23.01 1.64
N TRP A 99 15.20 24.23 1.82
CA TRP A 99 15.58 25.13 0.73
C TRP A 99 16.68 24.52 -0.16
N ASN A 100 17.71 23.96 0.44
CA ASN A 100 18.79 23.31 -0.31
C ASN A 100 18.28 22.10 -1.11
N LEU A 101 17.39 21.29 -0.53
CA LEU A 101 16.76 20.16 -1.22
C LEU A 101 15.93 20.65 -2.42
N PHE A 102 15.18 21.74 -2.25
CA PHE A 102 14.39 22.33 -3.34
C PHE A 102 15.27 22.84 -4.48
N ARG A 103 16.33 23.60 -4.16
CA ARG A 103 17.30 24.12 -5.15
C ARG A 103 17.99 23.05 -5.96
N GLN A 104 18.28 21.89 -5.36
CA GLN A 104 18.88 20.78 -6.10
C GLN A 104 17.94 20.20 -7.17
N LYS A 105 16.65 20.50 -7.12
CA LYS A 105 15.61 19.82 -7.90
C LYS A 105 14.90 20.71 -8.89
N VAL A 106 14.70 21.99 -8.58
CA VAL A 106 14.41 23.00 -9.60
C VAL A 106 15.71 23.22 -10.37
N SER A 107 15.86 22.49 -11.48
CA SER A 107 17.04 22.52 -12.36
C SER A 107 17.67 23.92 -12.45
N ASN A 108 18.99 24.01 -12.22
CA ASN A 108 20.01 25.08 -12.38
C ASN A 108 19.66 26.52 -12.84
N SER A 109 18.50 26.80 -13.39
CA SER A 109 17.88 28.12 -13.41
C SER A 109 17.28 28.43 -12.04
N VAL A 110 17.33 29.70 -11.62
CA VAL A 110 16.71 30.27 -10.41
C VAL A 110 17.73 30.59 -9.31
N ASP A 111 18.55 31.61 -9.59
CA ASP A 111 18.76 32.71 -8.63
C ASP A 111 17.66 33.77 -8.86
N ASP A 112 16.38 33.36 -8.89
CA ASP A 112 15.26 34.31 -8.84
C ASP A 112 14.91 34.56 -7.37
N PRO A 113 15.13 35.79 -6.85
CA PRO A 113 14.80 36.13 -5.47
C PRO A 113 13.31 35.95 -5.14
N SER A 114 12.41 36.01 -6.13
CA SER A 114 10.96 35.86 -5.92
C SER A 114 10.57 34.42 -5.54
N LEU A 115 11.27 33.42 -6.07
CA LEU A 115 11.04 32.01 -5.76
C LEU A 115 11.54 31.62 -4.37
N HIS A 116 12.47 32.38 -3.80
CA HIS A 116 12.99 32.12 -2.45
C HIS A 116 11.94 32.30 -1.35
N ASP A 117 11.08 33.32 -1.46
CA ASP A 117 10.03 33.57 -0.46
C ASP A 117 8.90 32.54 -0.57
N ILE A 118 8.47 32.21 -1.79
CA ILE A 118 7.49 31.14 -2.05
C ILE A 118 8.00 29.82 -1.50
N THR A 119 9.27 29.48 -1.74
CA THR A 119 9.84 28.20 -1.29
C THR A 119 9.98 28.12 0.23
N LYS A 120 10.29 29.24 0.90
CA LYS A 120 10.31 29.28 2.37
C LYS A 120 8.92 29.04 2.96
N GLU A 121 7.89 29.59 2.33
CA GLU A 121 6.51 29.34 2.74
C GLU A 121 6.10 27.89 2.48
N VAL A 122 6.43 27.33 1.32
CA VAL A 122 6.22 25.90 1.01
C VAL A 122 6.90 24.99 2.02
N ALA A 123 8.17 25.21 2.33
CA ALA A 123 8.92 24.40 3.28
C ALA A 123 8.30 24.44 4.69
N LYS A 124 7.73 25.60 5.06
CA LYS A 124 7.00 25.80 6.31
C LYS A 124 5.68 25.02 6.30
N GLU A 125 4.89 25.12 5.24
CA GLU A 125 3.61 24.40 5.11
C GLU A 125 3.82 22.87 5.03
N CYS A 126 4.89 22.43 4.35
CA CYS A 126 5.32 21.04 4.29
C CYS A 126 6.00 20.53 5.57
N LYS A 127 6.15 21.40 6.59
CA LYS A 127 6.78 21.10 7.89
C LYS A 127 8.14 20.41 7.77
N GLY A 128 8.94 20.79 6.77
CA GLY A 128 10.28 20.23 6.55
C GLY A 128 10.31 18.77 6.07
N LEU A 129 9.20 18.19 5.61
CA LEU A 129 9.17 16.80 5.15
C LEU A 129 9.72 16.70 3.71
N PRO A 130 10.78 15.92 3.46
CA PRO A 130 11.41 15.84 2.13
C PRO A 130 10.43 15.48 1.02
N ILE A 131 9.53 14.52 1.28
CA ILE A 131 8.53 14.05 0.32
C ILE A 131 7.47 15.10 -0.01
N ALA A 132 7.18 15.99 0.94
CA ALA A 132 6.21 17.06 0.74
C ALA A 132 6.83 18.25 -0.01
N ILE A 133 8.12 18.56 0.19
CA ILE A 133 8.83 19.69 -0.43
C ILE A 133 9.12 19.47 -1.92
N TYR A 134 9.23 18.22 -2.36
CA TYR A 134 9.86 17.83 -3.63
C TYR A 134 9.12 18.21 -4.93
N ARG A 135 8.12 19.12 -4.94
CA ARG A 135 7.12 19.16 -6.02
C ARG A 135 7.21 20.41 -6.93
N PRO A 136 6.94 20.29 -8.25
CA PRO A 136 7.34 21.31 -9.24
C PRO A 136 6.40 22.53 -9.43
N SER A 137 5.21 22.59 -8.81
CA SER A 137 4.24 23.69 -9.05
C SER A 137 3.71 24.28 -7.75
N TRP A 138 4.51 25.14 -7.11
CA TRP A 138 4.17 25.70 -5.79
C TRP A 138 3.43 27.03 -5.82
N GLU A 139 3.51 27.80 -6.90
CA GLU A 139 2.89 29.13 -6.99
C GLU A 139 1.36 29.08 -6.84
N GLY A 140 0.70 28.06 -7.41
CA GLY A 140 -0.73 27.80 -7.22
C GLY A 140 -1.03 26.96 -5.97
N ALA A 141 -0.21 25.93 -5.71
CA ALA A 141 -0.43 24.97 -4.63
C ALA A 141 -0.28 25.59 -3.22
N LEU A 142 0.52 26.65 -3.06
CA LEU A 142 0.75 27.28 -1.76
C LEU A 142 -0.52 27.93 -1.18
N VAL A 143 -1.32 28.59 -2.03
CA VAL A 143 -2.59 29.21 -1.59
C VAL A 143 -3.58 28.15 -1.15
N GLU A 144 -3.64 27.01 -1.85
CA GLU A 144 -4.51 25.90 -1.49
C GLU A 144 -4.06 25.22 -0.19
N LEU A 145 -2.75 25.03 -0.02
CA LEU A 145 -2.15 24.53 1.22
C LEU A 145 -2.49 25.40 2.43
N GLN A 146 -2.30 26.72 2.31
CA GLN A 146 -2.59 27.68 3.39
C GLN A 146 -4.08 27.72 3.77
N ARG A 147 -4.97 27.43 2.82
CA ARG A 147 -6.43 27.39 3.05
C ARG A 147 -6.93 26.05 3.58
N SER A 148 -6.14 24.98 3.44
CA SER A 148 -6.54 23.64 3.85
C SER A 148 -6.47 23.48 5.38
N ALA A 149 -7.55 22.95 5.99
CA ALA A 149 -7.52 22.59 7.40
C ALA A 149 -6.75 21.27 7.59
N PRO A 150 -5.90 21.15 8.63
CA PRO A 150 -5.30 19.87 9.00
C PRO A 150 -6.41 18.84 9.24
N ARG A 151 -6.36 17.70 8.53
CA ARG A 151 -7.27 16.58 8.78
C ARG A 151 -6.47 15.48 9.47
N ASN A 152 -6.90 15.13 10.67
CA ASN A 152 -6.27 14.07 11.45
C ASN A 152 -6.72 12.71 10.91
N ILE A 153 -5.85 12.05 10.14
CA ILE A 153 -6.08 10.71 9.58
C ILE A 153 -5.27 9.71 10.42
N PRO A 154 -5.92 8.74 11.09
CA PRO A 154 -5.20 7.69 11.82
C PRO A 154 -4.26 6.91 10.89
N GLY A 155 -2.96 6.94 11.17
CA GLY A 155 -1.94 6.19 10.42
C GLY A 155 -1.24 6.94 9.30
N VAL A 156 -1.81 8.06 8.82
CA VAL A 156 -1.14 8.96 7.87
C VAL A 156 -0.59 10.16 8.63
N ILE A 157 0.68 10.49 8.44
CA ILE A 157 1.26 11.70 9.03
C ILE A 157 0.44 12.90 8.50
N GLU A 158 -0.31 13.57 9.39
CA GLU A 158 -1.21 14.71 9.10
C GLU A 158 -0.56 15.77 8.20
N ASN A 159 0.76 15.91 8.33
CA ASN A 159 1.61 16.88 7.64
C ASN A 159 1.96 16.48 6.20
N VAL A 160 1.69 15.25 5.77
CA VAL A 160 2.00 14.74 4.42
C VAL A 160 0.75 14.66 3.56
N TYR A 161 -0.41 14.42 4.16
CA TYR A 161 -1.67 14.27 3.43
C TYR A 161 -2.01 15.50 2.59
N GLN A 162 -2.03 16.71 3.20
CA GLN A 162 -2.44 17.92 2.50
C GLN A 162 -1.53 18.25 1.30
N PRO A 163 -0.19 18.27 1.44
CA PRO A 163 0.70 18.44 0.28
C PRO A 163 0.48 17.41 -0.82
N LEU A 164 0.25 16.14 -0.49
CA LEU A 164 0.00 15.11 -1.49
C LEU A 164 -1.38 15.25 -2.16
N LYS A 165 -2.42 15.62 -1.40
CA LYS A 165 -3.77 15.87 -1.91
C LYS A 165 -3.81 17.04 -2.88
N VAL A 166 -3.19 18.17 -2.51
CA VAL A 166 -3.12 19.35 -3.38
C VAL A 166 -2.54 18.97 -4.73
N CYS A 167 -1.46 18.21 -4.76
CA CYS A 167 -0.90 17.83 -6.04
C CYS A 167 -1.69 16.76 -6.79
N TYR A 168 -2.43 15.89 -6.11
CA TYR A 168 -3.42 15.03 -6.78
C TYR A 168 -4.49 15.89 -7.48
N ASN A 169 -4.97 16.96 -6.84
CA ASN A 169 -5.92 17.89 -7.43
C ASN A 169 -5.35 18.61 -8.66
N HIS A 170 -4.04 18.89 -8.67
CA HIS A 170 -3.33 19.54 -9.78
C HIS A 170 -2.98 18.61 -10.95
N ILE A 171 -3.27 17.31 -10.87
CA ILE A 171 -3.15 16.43 -12.04
C ILE A 171 -4.20 16.85 -13.07
N GLU A 172 -3.77 17.24 -14.27
CA GLU A 172 -4.69 17.77 -15.29
C GLU A 172 -5.56 16.67 -15.92
N SER A 173 -5.00 15.47 -16.10
CA SER A 173 -5.68 14.34 -16.73
C SER A 173 -6.44 13.49 -15.71
N ASP A 174 -7.74 13.31 -15.93
CA ASP A 174 -8.54 12.38 -15.10
C ASP A 174 -8.05 10.93 -15.23
N GLU A 175 -7.58 10.53 -16.42
CA GLU A 175 -6.95 9.22 -16.58
C GLU A 175 -5.67 9.08 -15.75
N ALA A 176 -4.85 10.13 -15.66
CA ALA A 176 -3.68 10.11 -14.78
C ALA A 176 -4.10 10.03 -13.30
N LYS A 177 -5.18 10.70 -12.89
CA LYS A 177 -5.75 10.57 -11.54
C LYS A 177 -6.22 9.15 -11.27
N TYR A 178 -6.98 8.55 -12.19
CA TYR A 178 -7.45 7.18 -12.05
C TYR A 178 -6.31 6.16 -12.06
N LEU A 179 -5.31 6.36 -12.91
CA LEU A 179 -4.10 5.52 -12.95
C LEU A 179 -3.31 5.63 -11.64
N PHE A 180 -3.18 6.84 -11.09
CA PHE A 180 -2.57 7.07 -9.78
C PHE A 180 -3.30 6.29 -8.67
N LEU A 181 -4.63 6.38 -8.60
CA LEU A 181 -5.41 5.63 -7.63
C LEU A 181 -5.31 4.11 -7.88
N LEU A 182 -5.25 3.67 -9.14
CA LEU A 182 -5.09 2.27 -9.50
C LEU A 182 -3.76 1.69 -8.98
N CYS A 183 -2.67 2.45 -9.04
CA CYS A 183 -1.37 2.07 -8.50
C CYS A 183 -1.41 1.78 -6.98
N SER A 184 -2.36 2.37 -6.25
CA SER A 184 -2.46 2.18 -4.79
C SER A 184 -2.97 0.80 -4.37
N PHE A 185 -3.59 0.05 -5.28
CA PHE A 185 -4.06 -1.33 -5.04
C PHE A 185 -2.93 -2.37 -5.00
N PHE A 186 -1.71 -1.99 -5.37
CA PHE A 186 -0.55 -2.88 -5.31
C PHE A 186 0.08 -2.86 -3.91
N GLU A 187 0.87 -3.89 -3.59
CA GLU A 187 1.50 -4.05 -2.28
C GLU A 187 2.57 -2.99 -2.01
N GLU A 188 2.85 -2.74 -0.72
CA GLU A 188 3.89 -1.79 -0.28
C GLU A 188 5.25 -2.19 -0.90
N ASP A 189 6.03 -1.20 -1.34
CA ASP A 189 7.34 -1.37 -2.00
C ASP A 189 7.38 -2.31 -3.24
N SER A 190 6.24 -2.75 -3.77
CA SER A 190 6.17 -3.69 -4.89
C SER A 190 6.44 -3.03 -6.24
N ASP A 191 7.18 -3.73 -7.11
CA ASP A 191 7.37 -3.33 -8.50
C ASP A 191 6.08 -3.56 -9.30
N ILE A 192 5.56 -2.48 -9.88
CA ILE A 192 4.37 -2.51 -10.72
C ILE A 192 4.79 -2.52 -12.18
N LEU A 193 4.38 -3.57 -12.90
CA LEU A 193 4.64 -3.70 -14.33
C LEU A 193 3.57 -2.97 -15.16
N PRO A 194 3.95 -2.18 -16.18
CA PRO A 194 3.03 -1.50 -17.09
C PRO A 194 1.99 -2.45 -17.68
N GLU A 195 2.36 -3.68 -18.04
CA GLU A 195 1.43 -4.65 -18.63
C GLU A 195 0.31 -5.06 -17.66
N GLN A 196 0.62 -5.13 -16.37
CA GLN A 196 -0.37 -5.43 -15.32
C GLN A 196 -1.31 -4.24 -15.10
N LEU A 197 -0.75 -3.02 -15.09
CA LEU A 197 -1.52 -1.78 -14.99
C LEU A 197 -2.45 -1.60 -16.18
N LEU A 198 -1.97 -1.84 -17.40
CA LEU A 198 -2.76 -1.70 -18.61
C LEU A 198 -3.98 -2.65 -18.59
N ARG A 199 -3.75 -3.93 -18.27
CA ARG A 199 -4.84 -4.91 -18.16
C ARG A 199 -5.88 -4.52 -17.09
N LYS A 200 -5.43 -4.07 -15.93
CA LYS A 200 -6.34 -3.61 -14.87
C LYS A 200 -7.06 -2.32 -15.27
N GLY A 201 -6.35 -1.36 -15.86
CA GLY A 201 -6.90 -0.09 -16.32
C GLY A 201 -7.97 -0.27 -17.38
N ILE A 202 -7.77 -1.20 -18.31
CA ILE A 202 -8.81 -1.66 -19.24
C ILE A 202 -10.03 -2.19 -18.47
N GLY A 203 -9.82 -3.11 -17.51
CA GLY A 203 -10.90 -3.68 -16.70
C GLY A 203 -11.67 -2.65 -15.86
N PHE A 204 -11.03 -1.53 -15.50
CA PHE A 204 -11.65 -0.39 -14.81
C PHE A 204 -12.15 0.70 -15.77
N GLY A 205 -12.07 0.49 -17.09
CA GLY A 205 -12.54 1.45 -18.09
C GLY A 205 -11.68 2.71 -18.26
N ILE A 206 -10.44 2.72 -17.74
CA ILE A 206 -9.48 3.82 -17.90
C ILE A 206 -8.91 3.83 -19.34
N PHE A 207 -8.74 2.64 -19.94
CA PHE A 207 -8.20 2.47 -21.30
C PHE A 207 -9.18 1.66 -22.15
N SER A 208 -9.14 1.85 -23.48
CA SER A 208 -10.06 1.19 -24.40
C SER A 208 -9.59 -0.23 -24.79
N GLU A 209 -10.52 -1.20 -24.81
CA GLU A 209 -10.26 -2.55 -25.36
C GLU A 209 -10.25 -2.59 -26.89
N ILE A 210 -10.87 -1.62 -27.53
CA ILE A 210 -11.14 -1.62 -28.97
C ILE A 210 -9.97 -1.00 -29.74
N GLU A 211 -9.18 -0.15 -29.07
CA GLU A 211 -8.02 0.51 -29.66
C GLU A 211 -6.81 -0.42 -29.77
N ASN A 212 -5.82 -0.01 -30.58
CA ASN A 212 -4.58 -0.75 -30.71
C ASN A 212 -3.88 -0.85 -29.33
N PHE A 213 -3.62 -2.08 -28.89
CA PHE A 213 -2.95 -2.34 -27.61
C PHE A 213 -1.61 -1.60 -27.45
N GLU A 214 -0.86 -1.41 -28.56
CA GLU A 214 0.39 -0.65 -28.54
C GLU A 214 0.16 0.86 -28.35
N HIS A 215 -0.96 1.39 -28.87
CA HIS A 215 -1.35 2.78 -28.65
C HIS A 215 -1.66 3.04 -27.19
N GLU A 216 -2.50 2.20 -26.57
CA GLU A 216 -2.86 2.31 -25.16
C GLU A 216 -1.66 2.11 -24.23
N ARG A 217 -0.75 1.20 -24.59
CA ARG A 217 0.51 1.05 -23.87
C ARG A 217 1.35 2.32 -23.89
N ASN A 218 1.51 2.94 -25.06
CA ASN A 218 2.27 4.20 -25.19
C ASN A 218 1.61 5.34 -24.40
N ARG A 219 0.27 5.44 -24.47
CA ARG A 219 -0.52 6.41 -23.70
C ARG A 219 -0.33 6.23 -22.20
N MET A 220 -0.48 5.02 -21.68
CA MET A 220 -0.24 4.70 -20.28
C MET A 220 1.21 5.04 -19.87
N CYS A 221 2.21 4.73 -20.69
CA CYS A 221 3.59 5.09 -20.40
C CYS A 221 3.77 6.62 -20.24
N LEU A 222 3.11 7.44 -21.06
CA LEU A 222 3.14 8.91 -20.92
C LEU A 222 2.49 9.36 -19.60
N LEU A 223 1.37 8.76 -19.20
CA LEU A 223 0.72 9.03 -17.91
C LEU A 223 1.63 8.64 -16.74
N LEU A 224 2.31 7.50 -16.83
CA LEU A 224 3.27 7.06 -15.80
C LEU A 224 4.46 8.00 -15.68
N GLU A 225 5.01 8.48 -16.79
CA GLU A 225 6.09 9.49 -16.76
C GLU A 225 5.59 10.80 -16.15
N ALA A 226 4.40 11.28 -16.49
CA ALA A 226 3.81 12.47 -15.85
C ALA A 226 3.65 12.29 -14.33
N LEU A 227 3.21 11.12 -13.87
CA LEU A 227 3.10 10.80 -12.44
C LEU A 227 4.47 10.74 -11.74
N LYS A 228 5.53 10.30 -12.44
CA LYS A 228 6.92 10.36 -11.95
C LYS A 228 7.44 11.78 -11.87
N ASP A 229 7.13 12.63 -12.85
CA ASP A 229 7.50 14.04 -12.86
C ASP A 229 6.83 14.81 -11.70
N HIS A 230 5.63 14.39 -11.30
CA HIS A 230 4.97 14.88 -10.09
C HIS A 230 5.45 14.21 -8.80
N PHE A 231 6.38 13.25 -8.88
CA PHE A 231 6.92 12.47 -7.76
C PHE A 231 5.88 11.67 -6.97
N LEU A 232 4.78 11.33 -7.63
CA LEU A 232 3.76 10.42 -7.11
C LEU A 232 4.16 8.96 -7.30
N LEU A 233 5.00 8.69 -8.30
CA LEU A 233 5.60 7.39 -8.57
C LEU A 233 7.12 7.52 -8.61
N SER A 234 7.81 6.45 -8.27
CA SER A 234 9.25 6.30 -8.42
C SER A 234 9.59 5.24 -9.46
N GLN A 235 10.82 5.29 -9.95
CA GLN A 235 11.35 4.23 -10.81
C GLN A 235 11.48 2.94 -10.00
N GLY A 236 10.95 1.85 -10.53
CA GLY A 236 11.08 0.53 -9.92
C GLY A 236 12.45 -0.10 -10.13
N SER A 237 12.61 -1.34 -9.66
CA SER A 237 13.88 -2.08 -9.73
C SER A 237 14.29 -2.39 -11.18
N SER A 238 13.32 -2.55 -12.07
CA SER A 238 13.56 -2.70 -13.50
C SER A 238 13.32 -1.36 -14.22
N ARG A 239 13.97 -1.16 -15.37
CA ARG A 239 13.79 0.05 -16.19
C ARG A 239 12.34 0.26 -16.63
N ASN A 240 11.56 -0.80 -16.71
CA ASN A 240 10.19 -0.76 -17.19
C ASN A 240 9.16 -0.83 -16.05
N SER A 241 9.57 -0.88 -14.78
CA SER A 241 8.63 -0.93 -13.64
C SER A 241 8.54 0.42 -12.93
N VAL A 242 7.41 0.63 -12.26
CA VAL A 242 7.18 1.77 -11.38
C VAL A 242 6.91 1.29 -9.96
N LYS A 243 7.18 2.13 -8.97
CA LYS A 243 6.82 1.89 -7.58
C LYS A 243 6.04 3.07 -7.04
N MET A 244 5.07 2.80 -6.17
CA MET A 244 4.39 3.84 -5.42
C MET A 244 4.99 3.88 -4.00
N PRO A 245 5.57 5.02 -3.57
CA PRO A 245 6.09 5.13 -2.20
C PRO A 245 4.98 4.89 -1.17
N ASP A 246 5.27 4.19 -0.08
CA ASP A 246 4.26 3.80 0.94
C ASP A 246 3.39 4.96 1.42
N VAL A 247 4.01 6.10 1.73
CA VAL A 247 3.28 7.27 2.22
C VAL A 247 2.37 7.86 1.14
N VAL A 248 2.77 7.78 -0.13
CA VAL A 248 1.94 8.20 -1.26
C VAL A 248 0.79 7.23 -1.47
N ARG A 249 1.05 5.91 -1.33
CA ARG A 249 0.03 4.86 -1.39
C ARG A 249 -1.01 5.03 -0.29
N ASP A 250 -0.60 5.28 0.95
CA ASP A 250 -1.53 5.50 2.08
C ASP A 250 -2.46 6.70 1.80
N VAL A 251 -1.93 7.79 1.24
CA VAL A 251 -2.72 8.95 0.83
C VAL A 251 -3.64 8.63 -0.35
N ALA A 252 -3.16 7.90 -1.35
CA ALA A 252 -3.96 7.50 -2.51
C ALA A 252 -5.15 6.62 -2.11
N ILE A 253 -4.94 5.63 -1.23
CA ILE A 253 -6.00 4.79 -0.67
C ILE A 253 -7.03 5.65 0.06
N TYR A 254 -6.58 6.62 0.86
CA TYR A 254 -7.48 7.52 1.55
C TYR A 254 -8.30 8.38 0.58
N ILE A 255 -7.66 8.99 -0.43
CA ILE A 255 -8.36 9.75 -1.47
C ILE A 255 -9.40 8.88 -2.17
N ALA A 256 -9.04 7.65 -2.57
CA ALA A 256 -9.97 6.71 -3.18
C ALA A 256 -11.17 6.38 -2.27
N SER A 257 -10.96 6.31 -0.95
CA SER A 257 -12.03 6.06 0.02
C SER A 257 -12.99 7.25 0.19
N GLU A 258 -12.53 8.49 0.00
CA GLU A 258 -13.38 9.67 -0.04
C GLU A 258 -14.21 9.68 -1.34
N CYS A 259 -13.62 9.23 -2.45
CA CYS A 259 -14.24 9.16 -3.76
C CYS A 259 -15.06 7.86 -3.94
N LYS A 260 -16.20 7.76 -3.26
CA LYS A 260 -17.06 6.56 -3.14
C LYS A 260 -17.47 5.82 -4.44
N HIS A 261 -17.20 6.33 -5.63
CA HIS A 261 -17.78 5.83 -6.89
C HIS A 261 -16.82 5.67 -8.09
N ILE A 262 -15.51 5.95 -7.97
CA ILE A 262 -14.62 6.00 -9.14
C ILE A 262 -14.48 4.65 -9.89
N PHE A 263 -14.64 3.52 -9.21
CA PHE A 263 -14.34 2.19 -9.78
C PHE A 263 -15.55 1.23 -9.80
N MET A 264 -16.75 1.70 -9.48
CA MET A 264 -17.96 0.85 -9.42
C MET A 264 -19.07 1.36 -10.33
N GLU A 265 -18.89 1.21 -11.64
CA GLU A 265 -20.02 1.00 -12.56
C GLU A 265 -19.73 -0.23 -13.41
N GLN A 266 -20.31 -1.38 -13.03
CA GLN A 266 -20.57 -2.42 -14.01
C GLN A 266 -21.62 -1.86 -14.97
N LYS A 267 -21.27 -1.77 -16.26
CA LYS A 267 -22.25 -1.49 -17.32
C LYS A 267 -23.38 -2.51 -17.23
N THR A 268 -24.49 -2.12 -16.60
CA THR A 268 -25.78 -2.74 -16.92
C THR A 268 -26.16 -2.21 -18.28
N SER A 269 -26.35 -3.13 -19.22
CA SER A 269 -26.82 -2.89 -20.57
C SER A 269 -28.22 -2.28 -20.54
N ASP A 270 -28.30 -0.97 -20.38
CA ASP A 270 -29.38 -0.15 -20.94
C ASP A 270 -28.83 1.26 -21.15
N GLY A 271 -28.96 1.75 -22.38
CA GLY A 271 -28.36 3.00 -22.82
C GLY A 271 -28.96 4.19 -22.09
N ASN A 272 -28.21 4.77 -21.16
CA ASN A 272 -28.31 6.17 -20.75
C ASN A 272 -26.91 6.66 -20.35
N GLU A 273 -26.65 7.94 -20.63
CA GLU A 273 -25.35 8.61 -20.47
C GLU A 273 -24.76 8.40 -19.07
N ALA A 274 -23.50 7.97 -19.02
CA ALA A 274 -22.74 7.89 -17.78
C ALA A 274 -22.45 9.31 -17.27
N GLU A 275 -23.12 9.71 -16.20
CA GLU A 275 -22.84 10.95 -15.49
C GLU A 275 -21.58 10.74 -14.64
N TYR A 276 -20.45 11.28 -15.11
CA TYR A 276 -19.23 11.37 -14.30
C TYR A 276 -19.50 12.29 -13.12
N SER A 277 -19.63 11.72 -11.92
CA SER A 277 -19.74 12.51 -10.70
C SER A 277 -18.38 13.16 -10.38
N GLU A 278 -18.30 14.45 -10.67
CA GLU A 278 -17.20 15.33 -10.28
C GLU A 278 -17.02 15.29 -8.75
N CYS A 279 -15.77 15.15 -8.29
CA CYS A 279 -15.44 15.27 -6.87
C CYS A 279 -15.75 16.70 -6.37
N ARG A 280 -16.96 16.92 -5.85
CA ARG A 280 -17.34 18.20 -5.24
C ARG A 280 -16.79 18.31 -3.82
N SER A 281 -15.79 19.19 -3.70
CA SER A 281 -15.41 20.13 -2.61
C SER A 281 -15.57 19.70 -1.15
#